data_AF-A0A7J3TMX0-F1
#
_entry.id   AF-A0A7J3TMX0-F1
#
_cell.length_a   1.000
_cell.length_b   1.000
_cell.length_c   1.000
_cell.angle_alpha   90.00
_cell.angle_beta   90.00
_cell.angle_gamma   90.00
#
_symmetry.space_group_name_H-M   'P 1'
#
loop_
_entity.id
_entity.type
_entity.pdbx_description
1 polymer ?
#
loop_
_entity_poly.entity_id
_entity_poly.type
_entity_poly.pdbx_seq_one_letter_code
_entity_poly.pdbx_strand_id
1 'polypeptide(L)'
;MRIIGGRNIYNITKVNIFRRRKMRKVIWKVMFCILVGVLLLTHTNTARIGGEEKLSKESPIREKLFNEFNPTEPEKLDGPVPAKWDWRNATYNNITGDWTTPIRNQYQEICGSCWAFGSLAALESAIKIWNNDPEMDVDLSEQYMLSCSPGSCEGWYWFNTLDWIQKNGAIPESCFPYEADDTIPCDAKCPEWRDWLIGIDGYHRVNSDVLSIQNALIKYGPLATTMDVYEDFYPNYTGGVYRHTYGDFIWGHCVTIVGYDNTWGGEDEGYWICKNSWGTEWGEDGWFRIAYGECNIEKNTYYFTGPNYPPERPEKPSGTTRGKVGEKYTFSATAFDPDGDKIRYYFDWGDGNITRTEYVNSGETVSVNYTWKKGGKYMVRVKVRDEHWLESDWSEPLVVTMPKTYENTLWTWIEKLLNRLFGRNILLHTW
;
A
#
# COMPACT_ATOMS: atom_id res chain seq x y z
N MET A 1 2.73 -18.39 67.57
CA MET A 1 1.65 -17.97 66.65
C MET A 1 1.58 -16.46 66.66
N ARG A 2 2.07 -15.79 65.61
CA ARG A 2 2.13 -14.34 65.50
C ARG A 2 1.06 -13.84 64.54
N ILE A 3 0.24 -12.90 65.01
CA ILE A 3 -0.62 -12.04 64.21
C ILE A 3 0.25 -10.94 63.62
N ILE A 4 0.25 -10.78 62.29
CA ILE A 4 0.51 -9.49 61.61
C ILE A 4 -0.41 -9.42 60.39
N GLY A 5 -1.42 -8.55 60.48
CA GLY A 5 -2.21 -8.08 59.34
C GLY A 5 -1.78 -6.67 58.93
N GLY A 6 -2.01 -6.35 57.66
CA GLY A 6 -2.19 -4.99 57.16
C GLY A 6 -0.95 -4.29 56.60
N ARG A 7 -0.83 -4.31 55.25
CA ARG A 7 -0.34 -3.19 54.40
C ARG A 7 -0.30 -3.66 52.94
N ASN A 8 -1.31 -3.29 52.14
CA ASN A 8 -1.17 -3.06 50.68
C ASN A 8 -2.44 -2.53 50.01
N ILE A 9 -2.95 -1.37 50.46
CA ILE A 9 -4.04 -0.65 49.74
C ILE A 9 -3.65 0.82 49.43
N TYR A 10 -2.46 1.29 49.84
CA TYR A 10 -2.09 2.72 49.71
C TYR A 10 -1.25 3.13 48.48
N ASN A 11 -0.94 2.22 47.55
CA ASN A 11 -0.06 2.54 46.40
C ASN A 11 -0.71 2.53 45.00
N ILE A 12 -1.96 2.05 44.83
CA ILE A 12 -2.63 2.06 43.51
C ILE A 12 -3.33 3.41 43.23
N THR A 13 -3.76 4.12 44.26
CA THR A 13 -4.43 5.42 44.12
C THR A 13 -3.47 6.58 43.78
N LYS A 14 -2.20 6.55 44.22
CA LYS A 14 -1.24 7.63 43.93
C LYS A 14 -0.70 7.60 42.50
N VAL A 15 -0.52 6.42 41.91
CA VAL A 15 -0.08 6.28 40.51
C VAL A 15 -1.16 6.77 39.54
N ASN A 16 -2.43 6.49 39.83
CA ASN A 16 -3.58 6.98 39.05
C ASN A 16 -3.81 8.50 39.20
N ILE A 17 -3.54 9.09 40.36
CA ILE A 17 -3.66 10.55 40.56
C ILE A 17 -2.50 11.31 39.87
N PHE A 18 -1.29 10.75 39.86
CA PHE A 18 -0.13 11.36 39.19
C PHE A 18 -0.23 11.26 37.65
N ARG A 19 -0.77 10.15 37.12
CA ARG A 19 -1.04 9.96 35.67
C ARG A 19 -2.21 10.82 35.17
N ARG A 20 -3.31 10.96 35.94
CA ARG A 20 -4.40 11.91 35.65
C ARG A 20 -3.94 13.38 35.66
N ARG A 21 -2.94 13.73 36.47
CA ARG A 21 -2.31 15.07 36.46
C ARG A 21 -1.47 15.36 35.20
N LYS A 22 -0.93 14.33 34.53
CA LYS A 22 -0.17 14.48 33.27
C LYS A 22 -1.12 14.71 32.09
N MET A 23 -2.23 13.96 32.01
CA MET A 23 -3.31 14.21 31.02
C MET A 23 -4.00 15.58 31.19
N ARG A 24 -4.30 16.00 32.43
CA ARG A 24 -4.89 17.33 32.69
C ARG A 24 -3.99 18.50 32.28
N LYS A 25 -2.65 18.33 32.30
CA LYS A 25 -1.70 19.35 31.84
C LYS A 25 -1.64 19.48 30.31
N VAL A 26 -1.92 18.41 29.57
CA VAL A 26 -2.05 18.43 28.10
C VAL A 26 -3.37 19.09 27.70
N ILE A 27 -4.47 18.73 28.37
CA ILE A 27 -5.80 19.35 28.17
C ILE A 27 -5.80 20.86 28.47
N TRP A 28 -5.05 21.32 29.49
CA TRP A 28 -4.93 22.76 29.80
C TRP A 28 -4.11 23.53 28.76
N LYS A 29 -3.11 22.90 28.12
CA LYS A 29 -2.38 23.53 27.00
C LYS A 29 -3.26 23.69 25.76
N VAL A 30 -4.11 22.70 25.47
CA VAL A 30 -5.09 22.74 24.36
C VAL A 30 -6.13 23.85 24.60
N MET A 31 -6.65 24.00 25.82
CA MET A 31 -7.57 25.10 26.15
C MET A 31 -6.89 26.48 26.18
N PHE A 32 -5.62 26.59 26.57
CA PHE A 32 -4.89 27.86 26.60
C PHE A 32 -4.53 28.36 25.19
N CYS A 33 -4.22 27.47 24.25
CA CYS A 33 -4.00 27.83 22.84
C CYS A 33 -5.29 28.32 22.15
N ILE A 34 -6.45 27.73 22.48
CA ILE A 34 -7.75 28.14 21.93
C ILE A 34 -8.21 29.49 22.54
N LEU A 35 -7.97 29.73 23.83
CA LEU A 35 -8.35 31.00 24.49
C LEU A 35 -7.43 32.18 24.14
N VAL A 36 -6.14 31.96 23.88
CA VAL A 36 -5.21 33.03 23.49
C VAL A 36 -5.38 33.42 22.01
N GLY A 37 -5.83 32.50 21.15
CA GLY A 37 -6.19 32.78 19.75
C GLY A 37 -7.45 33.65 19.58
N VAL A 38 -8.40 33.54 20.51
CA VAL A 38 -9.67 34.31 20.46
C VAL A 38 -9.53 35.74 21.03
N LEU A 39 -8.50 36.01 21.85
CA LEU A 39 -8.28 37.33 22.48
C LEU A 39 -7.43 38.32 21.65
N LEU A 40 -6.86 37.90 20.53
CA LEU A 40 -6.03 38.77 19.66
C LEU A 40 -6.75 39.25 18.38
N LEU A 41 -8.03 38.95 18.19
CA LEU A 41 -8.79 39.37 17.00
C LEU A 41 -9.97 40.31 17.28
N THR A 42 -10.12 40.81 18.52
CA THR A 42 -11.05 41.91 18.79
C THR A 42 -10.35 43.25 18.59
N HIS A 43 -10.19 43.69 17.34
CA HIS A 43 -10.22 45.10 16.90
C HIS A 43 -9.81 45.19 15.43
N THR A 44 -10.76 45.04 14.51
CA THR A 44 -11.19 46.10 13.56
C THR A 44 -12.03 45.52 12.42
N ASN A 45 -13.13 46.22 12.16
CA ASN A 45 -13.97 46.24 10.96
C ASN A 45 -14.95 45.08 10.71
N THR A 46 -16.16 45.35 11.18
CA THR A 46 -17.43 44.93 10.61
C THR A 46 -17.50 45.14 9.08
N ALA A 47 -17.66 44.06 8.32
CA ALA A 47 -18.33 44.08 7.02
C ALA A 47 -19.24 42.85 6.92
N ARG A 48 -20.53 43.14 6.82
CA ARG A 48 -21.64 42.21 6.60
C ARG A 48 -21.49 41.61 5.20
N ILE A 49 -21.37 40.29 5.09
CA ILE A 49 -21.74 39.56 3.87
C ILE A 49 -22.60 38.39 4.32
N GLY A 50 -23.89 38.48 4.04
CA GLY A 50 -24.79 37.34 4.07
C GLY A 50 -24.57 36.48 2.84
N GLY A 51 -24.68 35.17 3.00
CA GLY A 51 -24.80 34.23 1.90
C GLY A 51 -24.10 32.91 2.16
N GLU A 52 -24.71 32.04 2.96
CA GLU A 52 -24.58 30.58 2.82
C GLU A 52 -25.93 29.95 3.15
N GLU A 53 -26.91 30.23 2.29
CA GLU A 53 -28.05 29.36 2.06
C GLU A 53 -27.73 28.63 0.74
N LYS A 54 -27.61 27.29 0.79
CA LYS A 54 -27.22 26.33 -0.26
C LYS A 54 -25.75 25.87 -0.28
N LEU A 55 -25.38 25.03 0.68
CA LEU A 55 -24.42 23.94 0.48
C LEU A 55 -25.15 22.60 0.42
N SER A 56 -26.13 22.51 -0.48
CA SER A 56 -26.60 21.25 -1.05
C SER A 56 -26.54 21.39 -2.56
N LYS A 57 -25.40 21.00 -3.13
CA LYS A 57 -25.24 20.60 -4.53
C LYS A 57 -23.83 20.07 -4.73
N GLU A 58 -23.79 18.79 -5.03
CA GLU A 58 -22.62 18.00 -5.40
C GLU A 58 -21.80 18.70 -6.49
N SER A 59 -20.48 18.78 -6.29
CA SER A 59 -19.56 19.40 -7.24
C SER A 59 -19.27 18.45 -8.40
N PRO A 60 -19.46 18.85 -9.67
CA PRO A 60 -19.15 18.04 -10.86
C PRO A 60 -17.67 17.64 -10.96
N ILE A 61 -16.78 18.36 -10.29
CA ILE A 61 -15.34 18.06 -10.27
C ILE A 61 -15.06 16.82 -9.42
N ARG A 62 -15.83 16.62 -8.34
CA ARG A 62 -15.73 15.44 -7.47
C ARG A 62 -16.23 14.20 -8.19
N GLU A 63 -17.35 14.30 -8.91
CA GLU A 63 -17.90 13.22 -9.74
C GLU A 63 -16.96 12.87 -10.91
N LYS A 64 -16.28 13.87 -11.50
CA LYS A 64 -15.34 13.64 -12.60
C LYS A 64 -14.02 12.98 -12.13
N LEU A 65 -13.49 13.36 -10.98
CA LEU A 65 -12.35 12.69 -10.34
C LEU A 65 -12.71 11.29 -9.82
N PHE A 66 -13.93 11.11 -9.33
CA PHE A 66 -14.46 9.82 -8.90
C PHE A 66 -14.66 8.87 -10.09
N ASN A 67 -15.11 9.37 -11.25
CA ASN A 67 -15.37 8.57 -12.45
C ASN A 67 -14.13 8.31 -13.33
N GLU A 68 -13.06 9.12 -13.26
CA GLU A 68 -11.79 8.84 -13.95
C GLU A 68 -10.92 7.80 -13.23
N PHE A 69 -11.19 7.54 -11.93
CA PHE A 69 -10.41 6.66 -11.06
C PHE A 69 -11.28 5.63 -10.31
N ASN A 70 -12.35 5.13 -10.91
CA ASN A 70 -13.15 4.03 -10.35
C ASN A 70 -12.72 2.70 -11.02
N PRO A 71 -11.70 2.00 -10.54
CA PRO A 71 -11.37 0.68 -11.05
C PRO A 71 -12.31 -0.32 -10.38
N THR A 72 -12.79 -1.24 -11.20
CA THR A 72 -13.76 -2.28 -10.88
C THR A 72 -15.16 -1.74 -10.58
N GLU A 73 -16.06 -1.98 -11.52
CA GLU A 73 -17.51 -1.94 -11.26
C GLU A 73 -17.81 -2.77 -10.01
N PRO A 74 -18.68 -2.31 -9.09
CA PRO A 74 -19.00 -3.06 -7.88
C PRO A 74 -19.47 -4.48 -8.21
N GLU A 75 -18.76 -5.47 -7.68
CA GLU A 75 -19.09 -6.87 -7.90
C GLU A 75 -20.23 -7.29 -6.98
N LYS A 76 -21.32 -7.77 -7.59
CA LYS A 76 -22.39 -8.42 -6.84
C LYS A 76 -22.00 -9.87 -6.57
N LEU A 77 -22.02 -10.27 -5.31
CA LEU A 77 -21.70 -11.62 -4.87
C LEU A 77 -22.94 -12.24 -4.22
N ASP A 78 -23.32 -13.42 -4.70
CA ASP A 78 -24.47 -14.17 -4.18
C ASP A 78 -24.01 -15.55 -3.70
N GLY A 79 -24.67 -16.07 -2.67
CA GLY A 79 -24.33 -17.37 -2.09
C GLY A 79 -24.91 -17.55 -0.70
N PRO A 80 -25.01 -18.81 -0.21
CA PRO A 80 -25.42 -19.07 1.16
C PRO A 80 -24.33 -18.60 2.13
N VAL A 81 -24.73 -17.86 3.16
CA VAL A 81 -23.82 -17.37 4.20
C VAL A 81 -24.29 -17.87 5.58
N PRO A 82 -23.39 -18.16 6.52
CA PRO A 82 -23.75 -18.46 7.89
C PRO A 82 -24.54 -17.30 8.53
N ALA A 83 -25.35 -17.59 9.55
CA ALA A 83 -26.07 -16.54 10.29
C ALA A 83 -25.11 -15.57 11.03
N LYS A 84 -23.90 -16.03 11.36
CA LYS A 84 -22.85 -15.25 12.01
C LYS A 84 -21.50 -15.66 11.47
N TRP A 85 -20.58 -14.71 11.39
CA TRP A 85 -19.18 -14.97 11.04
C TRP A 85 -18.28 -14.00 11.80
N ASP A 86 -17.16 -14.48 12.32
CA ASP A 86 -16.19 -13.64 13.03
C ASP A 86 -14.78 -14.18 12.81
N TRP A 87 -13.99 -13.50 11.98
CA TRP A 87 -12.62 -13.91 11.66
C TRP A 87 -11.69 -13.93 12.87
N ARG A 88 -12.05 -13.30 13.99
CA ARG A 88 -11.30 -13.38 15.26
C ARG A 88 -11.36 -14.77 15.90
N ASN A 89 -12.31 -15.61 15.48
CA ASN A 89 -12.45 -16.99 15.91
C ASN A 89 -13.26 -17.80 14.88
N ALA A 90 -12.72 -17.95 13.68
CA ALA A 90 -13.38 -18.65 12.57
C ALA A 90 -12.73 -20.00 12.28
N THR A 91 -13.55 -20.95 11.81
CA THR A 91 -13.07 -22.21 11.22
C THR A 91 -13.01 -22.07 9.70
N TYR A 92 -11.80 -21.99 9.15
CA TYR A 92 -11.54 -21.92 7.73
C TYR A 92 -10.57 -23.04 7.33
N ASN A 93 -10.86 -23.75 6.23
CA ASN A 93 -10.06 -24.91 5.77
C ASN A 93 -9.73 -25.94 6.87
N ASN A 94 -10.69 -26.22 7.75
CA ASN A 94 -10.57 -27.12 8.91
C ASN A 94 -9.62 -26.65 10.03
N ILE A 95 -9.23 -25.37 10.04
CA ILE A 95 -8.42 -24.76 11.09
C ILE A 95 -9.27 -23.69 11.79
N THR A 96 -9.39 -23.80 13.11
CA THR A 96 -10.05 -22.80 13.95
C THR A 96 -8.98 -21.91 14.58
N GLY A 97 -9.11 -20.59 14.42
CA GLY A 97 -8.17 -19.64 15.00
C GLY A 97 -8.61 -18.19 14.82
N ASP A 98 -7.76 -17.28 15.29
CA ASP A 98 -7.86 -15.85 15.00
C ASP A 98 -7.12 -15.54 13.70
N TRP A 99 -7.87 -15.19 12.66
CA TRP A 99 -7.34 -14.85 11.34
C TRP A 99 -7.08 -13.35 11.19
N THR A 100 -7.22 -12.59 12.27
CA THR A 100 -6.88 -11.16 12.34
C THR A 100 -5.54 -10.96 13.05
N THR A 101 -5.16 -9.70 13.21
CA THR A 101 -3.93 -9.26 13.90
C THR A 101 -4.28 -8.32 15.06
N PRO A 102 -3.36 -8.11 16.02
CA PRO A 102 -3.60 -7.23 17.16
C PRO A 102 -4.07 -5.81 16.78
N ILE A 103 -4.79 -5.16 17.70
CA ILE A 103 -5.20 -3.76 17.55
C ILE A 103 -3.98 -2.85 17.62
N ARG A 104 -3.90 -1.94 16.64
CA ARG A 104 -2.87 -0.91 16.54
C ARG A 104 -3.43 0.46 16.95
N ASN A 105 -2.56 1.48 17.01
CA ASN A 105 -2.94 2.83 17.43
C ASN A 105 -2.29 3.91 16.55
N GLN A 106 -3.10 4.61 15.75
CA GLN A 106 -2.69 5.73 14.90
C GLN A 106 -2.59 7.07 15.64
N TYR A 107 -3.16 7.19 16.85
CA TYR A 107 -3.22 8.45 17.60
C TYR A 107 -1.98 8.75 18.44
N GLN A 108 -0.82 8.15 18.14
CA GLN A 108 0.39 8.38 18.91
C GLN A 108 0.83 9.86 18.87
N GLU A 109 0.51 10.62 17.81
CA GLU A 109 0.76 12.08 17.69
C GLU A 109 -0.30 12.84 16.83
N ILE A 110 -1.58 12.43 16.86
CA ILE A 110 -2.68 12.99 16.01
C ILE A 110 -2.40 12.84 14.50
N CYS A 111 -2.11 11.61 14.06
CA CYS A 111 -1.93 11.30 12.65
C CYS A 111 -3.22 10.72 12.04
N GLY A 112 -3.70 11.33 10.96
CA GLY A 112 -4.85 10.91 10.16
C GLY A 112 -4.56 9.73 9.21
N SER A 113 -3.69 8.81 9.62
CA SER A 113 -3.22 7.69 8.77
C SER A 113 -4.16 6.47 8.76
N CYS A 114 -5.45 6.65 9.07
CA CYS A 114 -6.43 5.55 9.08
C CYS A 114 -6.45 4.78 7.75
N TRP A 115 -6.21 5.48 6.65
CA TRP A 115 -6.11 4.92 5.31
C TRP A 115 -5.07 3.80 5.23
N ALA A 116 -3.91 3.94 5.87
CA ALA A 116 -2.91 2.87 5.95
C ALA A 116 -3.37 1.74 6.87
N PHE A 117 -3.77 2.08 8.11
CA PHE A 117 -4.17 1.08 9.12
C PHE A 117 -5.34 0.19 8.67
N GLY A 118 -6.42 0.80 8.14
CA GLY A 118 -7.61 0.05 7.73
C GLY A 118 -7.37 -0.85 6.51
N SER A 119 -6.50 -0.42 5.59
CA SER A 119 -6.10 -1.22 4.43
C SER A 119 -5.12 -2.33 4.80
N LEU A 120 -4.10 -2.05 5.62
CA LEU A 120 -3.13 -3.05 6.05
C LEU A 120 -3.76 -4.10 6.96
N ALA A 121 -4.68 -3.74 7.86
CA ALA A 121 -5.38 -4.73 8.69
C ALA A 121 -6.17 -5.77 7.87
N ALA A 122 -6.77 -5.35 6.74
CA ALA A 122 -7.42 -6.28 5.82
C ALA A 122 -6.37 -7.15 5.10
N LEU A 123 -5.27 -6.55 4.64
CA LEU A 123 -4.19 -7.25 3.95
C LEU A 123 -3.50 -8.28 4.85
N GLU A 124 -3.18 -7.92 6.09
CA GLU A 124 -2.60 -8.82 7.09
C GLU A 124 -3.46 -10.07 7.28
N SER A 125 -4.77 -9.88 7.42
CA SER A 125 -5.71 -10.98 7.55
C SER A 125 -5.78 -11.83 6.27
N ALA A 126 -5.74 -11.19 5.10
CA ALA A 126 -5.69 -11.88 3.81
C ALA A 126 -4.41 -12.72 3.68
N ILE A 127 -3.25 -12.22 4.11
CA ILE A 127 -1.98 -12.96 4.12
C ILE A 127 -2.07 -14.23 4.97
N LYS A 128 -2.65 -14.13 6.18
CA LYS A 128 -2.90 -15.30 7.04
C LYS A 128 -3.79 -16.33 6.34
N ILE A 129 -4.85 -15.86 5.67
CA ILE A 129 -5.81 -16.69 4.93
C ILE A 129 -5.16 -17.38 3.73
N TRP A 130 -4.38 -16.66 2.91
CA TRP A 130 -3.69 -17.21 1.75
C TRP A 130 -2.65 -18.27 2.14
N ASN A 131 -1.96 -18.08 3.27
CA ASN A 131 -1.02 -19.05 3.82
C ASN A 131 -1.72 -20.18 4.60
N ASN A 132 -3.04 -20.09 4.80
CA ASN A 132 -3.83 -21.02 5.58
C ASN A 132 -3.27 -21.22 7.01
N ASP A 133 -2.81 -20.14 7.63
CA ASP A 133 -2.12 -20.15 8.93
C ASP A 133 -2.60 -18.98 9.82
N PRO A 134 -3.50 -19.24 10.78
CA PRO A 134 -3.94 -18.22 11.73
C PRO A 134 -2.90 -17.89 12.82
N GLU A 135 -1.81 -18.65 12.94
CA GLU A 135 -0.73 -18.37 13.91
C GLU A 135 0.41 -17.57 13.28
N MET A 136 0.34 -17.30 11.97
CA MET A 136 1.33 -16.49 11.26
C MET A 136 1.40 -15.07 11.86
N ASP A 137 2.61 -14.66 12.21
CA ASP A 137 2.91 -13.33 12.76
C ASP A 137 3.06 -12.33 11.61
N VAL A 138 1.98 -11.59 11.34
CA VAL A 138 1.92 -10.54 10.33
C VAL A 138 1.68 -9.20 11.04
N ASP A 139 2.60 -8.26 10.86
CA ASP A 139 2.52 -6.88 11.34
C ASP A 139 3.13 -6.02 10.24
N LEU A 140 2.29 -5.35 9.44
CA LEU A 140 2.72 -4.56 8.29
C LEU A 140 2.95 -3.09 8.67
N SER A 141 3.88 -2.45 7.97
CA SER A 141 4.33 -1.11 8.26
C SER A 141 3.38 -0.04 7.70
N GLU A 142 2.65 0.62 8.60
CA GLU A 142 1.92 1.84 8.23
C GLU A 142 2.87 2.99 7.87
N GLN A 143 4.07 3.04 8.47
CA GLN A 143 5.06 4.09 8.19
C GLN A 143 5.62 3.99 6.77
N TYR A 144 5.77 2.77 6.23
CA TYR A 144 6.17 2.58 4.85
C TYR A 144 5.19 3.24 3.90
N MET A 145 3.89 3.04 4.14
CA MET A 145 2.86 3.72 3.35
C MET A 145 2.91 5.24 3.58
N LEU A 146 3.02 5.69 4.82
CA LEU A 146 3.06 7.12 5.17
C LEU A 146 4.24 7.85 4.51
N SER A 147 5.45 7.27 4.57
CA SER A 147 6.68 7.90 4.11
C SER A 147 6.97 7.68 2.62
N CYS A 148 6.49 6.60 2.00
CA CYS A 148 6.82 6.24 0.62
C CYS A 148 5.68 6.46 -0.39
N SER A 149 4.47 6.79 0.08
CA SER A 149 3.34 7.15 -0.78
C SER A 149 3.11 8.67 -0.81
N PRO A 150 2.22 9.16 -1.68
CA PRO A 150 1.72 10.53 -1.63
C PRO A 150 0.76 10.86 -0.45
N GLY A 151 0.43 9.90 0.42
CA GLY A 151 -0.40 10.13 1.60
C GLY A 151 0.34 10.86 2.74
N SER A 152 -0.39 11.29 3.77
CA SER A 152 0.19 11.95 4.95
C SER A 152 -0.67 11.77 6.21
N CYS A 153 -0.22 12.35 7.32
CA CYS A 153 -1.01 12.48 8.56
C CYS A 153 -2.20 13.45 8.42
N GLU A 154 -2.31 14.22 7.33
CA GLU A 154 -3.54 14.96 7.00
C GLU A 154 -4.58 14.06 6.28
N GLY A 155 -4.19 12.83 5.95
CA GLY A 155 -5.03 11.82 5.33
C GLY A 155 -4.64 11.52 3.88
N TRP A 156 -5.33 10.56 3.29
CA TRP A 156 -5.21 10.24 1.87
C TRP A 156 -6.51 9.62 1.34
N TYR A 157 -6.61 9.51 0.02
CA TYR A 157 -7.75 8.85 -0.61
C TYR A 157 -7.58 7.34 -0.51
N TRP A 158 -8.58 6.68 0.08
CA TRP A 158 -8.61 5.22 0.26
C TRP A 158 -8.38 4.46 -1.05
N PHE A 159 -8.95 4.95 -2.15
CA PHE A 159 -8.79 4.32 -3.46
C PHE A 159 -7.32 4.30 -3.91
N ASN A 160 -6.63 5.44 -3.78
CA ASN A 160 -5.20 5.54 -4.10
C ASN A 160 -4.35 4.66 -3.18
N THR A 161 -4.83 4.41 -1.97
CA THR A 161 -4.15 3.54 -1.00
C THR A 161 -4.09 2.10 -1.51
N LEU A 162 -5.22 1.57 -2.00
CA LEU A 162 -5.28 0.20 -2.53
C LEU A 162 -4.48 0.05 -3.83
N ASP A 163 -4.56 1.04 -4.72
CA ASP A 163 -3.73 1.10 -5.94
C ASP A 163 -2.23 1.15 -5.61
N TRP A 164 -1.86 1.87 -4.56
CA TRP A 164 -0.47 1.95 -4.12
C TRP A 164 0.03 0.62 -3.55
N ILE A 165 -0.79 -0.07 -2.75
CA ILE A 165 -0.47 -1.42 -2.23
C ILE A 165 -0.24 -2.39 -3.40
N GLN A 166 -1.10 -2.40 -4.42
CA GLN A 166 -0.88 -3.24 -5.61
C GLN A 166 0.46 -2.93 -6.28
N LYS A 167 0.78 -1.65 -6.47
CA LYS A 167 1.97 -1.22 -7.22
C LYS A 167 3.28 -1.28 -6.45
N ASN A 168 3.24 -1.24 -5.12
CA ASN A 168 4.44 -1.05 -4.29
C ASN A 168 4.53 -2.04 -3.13
N GLY A 169 3.53 -2.90 -2.95
CA GLY A 169 3.44 -3.85 -1.85
C GLY A 169 3.34 -3.20 -0.47
N ALA A 170 3.54 -4.04 0.54
CA ALA A 170 3.73 -3.68 1.93
C ALA A 170 4.98 -4.41 2.46
N ILE A 171 5.55 -3.86 3.53
CA ILE A 171 6.70 -4.44 4.23
C ILE A 171 6.36 -4.59 5.72
N PRO A 172 7.06 -5.45 6.47
CA PRO A 172 6.83 -5.62 7.89
C PRO A 172 7.11 -4.36 8.70
N GLU A 173 6.36 -4.16 9.78
CA GLU A 173 6.54 -3.10 10.77
C GLU A 173 7.97 -3.08 11.34
N SER A 174 8.58 -4.26 11.52
CA SER A 174 9.97 -4.36 11.98
C SER A 174 10.99 -3.76 11.01
N CYS A 175 10.65 -3.65 9.72
CA CYS A 175 11.50 -3.03 8.71
C CYS A 175 11.35 -1.50 8.70
N PHE A 176 10.18 -0.99 9.06
CA PHE A 176 9.92 0.46 9.11
C PHE A 176 8.87 0.80 10.19
N PRO A 177 9.29 0.97 11.46
CA PRO A 177 8.37 1.18 12.56
C PRO A 177 7.52 2.44 12.45
N TYR A 178 6.29 2.38 12.95
CA TYR A 178 5.36 3.50 12.98
C TYR A 178 5.77 4.60 13.95
N GLU A 179 6.04 5.79 13.40
CA GLU A 179 6.42 7.00 14.16
C GLU A 179 5.34 8.08 14.12
N ALA A 180 4.28 7.90 13.32
CA ALA A 180 3.20 8.88 13.13
C ALA A 180 3.71 10.27 12.67
N ASP A 181 4.76 10.28 11.84
CA ASP A 181 5.48 11.49 11.44
C ASP A 181 5.72 11.51 9.92
N ASP A 182 5.21 12.55 9.26
CA ASP A 182 5.36 12.79 7.81
C ASP A 182 6.79 13.17 7.40
N THR A 183 7.65 13.55 8.35
CA THR A 183 9.02 14.00 8.06
C THR A 183 10.02 12.86 7.94
N ILE A 184 9.63 11.64 8.28
CA ILE A 184 10.49 10.46 8.17
C ILE A 184 10.67 10.10 6.69
N PRO A 185 11.91 10.13 6.16
CA PRO A 185 12.15 9.87 4.75
C PRO A 185 11.93 8.40 4.41
N CYS A 186 11.36 8.11 3.23
CA CYS A 186 11.15 6.74 2.74
C CYS A 186 12.44 5.89 2.72
N ASP A 187 13.61 6.51 2.57
CA ASP A 187 14.91 5.82 2.57
C ASP A 187 15.37 5.35 3.96
N ALA A 188 14.62 5.66 5.03
CA ALA A 188 14.86 5.17 6.39
C ALA A 188 14.39 3.71 6.61
N LYS A 189 13.60 3.14 5.69
CA LYS A 189 13.22 1.72 5.73
C LYS A 189 14.45 0.81 5.71
N CYS A 190 14.31 -0.40 6.24
CA CYS A 190 15.41 -1.37 6.30
C CYS A 190 16.02 -1.66 4.91
N PRO A 191 17.34 -1.90 4.79
CA PRO A 191 18.00 -2.13 3.50
C PRO A 191 17.43 -3.30 2.68
N GLU A 192 17.04 -4.37 3.37
CA GLU A 192 16.50 -5.62 2.84
C GLU A 192 14.97 -5.59 2.62
N TRP A 193 14.34 -4.42 2.62
CA TRP A 193 12.88 -4.26 2.52
C TRP A 193 12.25 -5.01 1.33
N ARG A 194 12.99 -5.17 0.22
CA ARG A 194 12.51 -5.89 -0.97
C ARG A 194 12.30 -7.38 -0.73
N ASP A 195 13.12 -7.99 0.13
CA ASP A 195 13.04 -9.41 0.45
C ASP A 195 11.78 -9.73 1.27
N TRP A 196 11.19 -8.69 1.89
CA TRP A 196 9.98 -8.77 2.70
C TRP A 196 8.73 -8.24 1.99
N LEU A 197 8.86 -7.85 0.72
CA LEU A 197 7.79 -7.20 0.00
C LEU A 197 6.67 -8.20 -0.28
N ILE A 198 5.45 -7.87 0.15
CA ILE A 198 4.24 -8.61 -0.19
C ILE A 198 3.22 -7.68 -0.82
N GLY A 199 2.76 -8.04 -2.02
CA GLY A 199 1.75 -7.31 -2.76
C GLY A 199 0.44 -8.06 -2.84
N ILE A 200 -0.44 -7.51 -3.68
CA ILE A 200 -1.73 -8.08 -4.04
C ILE A 200 -1.81 -8.16 -5.56
N ASP A 201 -2.42 -9.21 -6.09
CA ASP A 201 -2.72 -9.32 -7.52
C ASP A 201 -3.68 -8.20 -7.92
N GLY A 202 -4.63 -7.90 -7.02
CA GLY A 202 -5.71 -6.96 -7.27
C GLY A 202 -6.53 -6.65 -6.03
N TYR A 203 -7.36 -5.63 -6.18
CA TYR A 203 -8.37 -5.22 -5.21
C TYR A 203 -9.69 -4.99 -5.95
N HIS A 204 -10.78 -5.37 -5.32
CA HIS A 204 -12.09 -5.43 -5.97
C HIS A 204 -13.15 -4.80 -5.10
N ARG A 205 -13.93 -3.88 -5.69
CA ARG A 205 -15.03 -3.24 -5.01
C ARG A 205 -16.21 -4.20 -4.89
N VAL A 206 -16.73 -4.36 -3.68
CA VAL A 206 -17.94 -5.14 -3.41
C VAL A 206 -19.17 -4.26 -3.60
N ASN A 207 -20.26 -4.82 -4.11
CA ASN A 207 -21.56 -4.16 -4.08
C ASN A 207 -21.95 -3.84 -2.62
N SER A 208 -22.57 -2.68 -2.38
CA SER A 208 -22.87 -2.19 -1.04
C SER A 208 -24.07 -2.87 -0.37
N ASP A 209 -24.61 -3.94 -0.96
CA ASP A 209 -25.63 -4.76 -0.31
C ASP A 209 -25.00 -5.72 0.72
N VAL A 210 -25.74 -5.95 1.81
CA VAL A 210 -25.28 -6.78 2.95
C VAL A 210 -24.85 -8.18 2.50
N LEU A 211 -25.59 -8.80 1.59
CA LEU A 211 -25.32 -10.17 1.15
C LEU A 211 -24.00 -10.25 0.36
N SER A 212 -23.73 -9.29 -0.53
CA SER A 212 -22.46 -9.22 -1.26
C SER A 212 -21.28 -9.06 -0.32
N ILE A 213 -21.38 -8.18 0.68
CA ILE A 213 -20.33 -7.95 1.68
C ILE A 213 -20.10 -9.21 2.53
N GLN A 214 -21.17 -9.90 2.94
CA GLN A 214 -21.04 -11.18 3.68
C GLN A 214 -20.36 -12.25 2.84
N ASN A 215 -20.74 -12.40 1.57
CA ASN A 215 -20.10 -13.35 0.66
C ASN A 215 -18.63 -13.01 0.41
N ALA A 216 -18.30 -11.72 0.21
CA ALA A 216 -16.92 -11.28 0.08
C ALA A 216 -16.11 -11.61 1.34
N LEU A 217 -16.66 -11.32 2.52
CA LEU A 217 -16.00 -11.54 3.80
C LEU A 217 -15.66 -13.01 4.03
N ILE A 218 -16.56 -13.92 3.69
CA ILE A 218 -16.36 -15.37 3.84
C ILE A 218 -15.37 -15.90 2.80
N LYS A 219 -15.46 -15.42 1.56
CA LYS A 219 -14.68 -15.94 0.44
C LYS A 219 -13.24 -15.45 0.44
N TYR A 220 -13.04 -14.17 0.77
CA TYR A 220 -11.75 -13.48 0.60
C TYR A 220 -11.14 -12.98 1.91
N GLY A 221 -11.86 -13.08 3.03
CA GLY A 221 -11.37 -12.62 4.33
C GLY A 221 -11.84 -11.21 4.70
N PRO A 222 -11.29 -10.63 5.78
CA PRO A 222 -11.58 -9.26 6.21
C PRO A 222 -11.46 -8.21 5.10
N LEU A 223 -12.36 -7.23 5.14
CA LEU A 223 -12.57 -6.27 4.06
C LEU A 223 -12.14 -4.86 4.49
N ALA A 224 -11.32 -4.21 3.68
CA ALA A 224 -11.00 -2.80 3.87
C ALA A 224 -12.23 -1.95 3.52
N THR A 225 -12.62 -1.02 4.39
CA THR A 225 -13.75 -0.12 4.13
C THR A 225 -13.56 1.27 4.73
N THR A 226 -14.47 2.18 4.41
CA THR A 226 -14.56 3.51 4.98
C THR A 226 -15.93 3.74 5.61
N MET A 227 -15.98 4.52 6.69
CA MET A 227 -17.21 4.97 7.32
C MET A 227 -17.16 6.46 7.66
N ASP A 228 -18.32 7.06 7.86
CA ASP A 228 -18.45 8.39 8.45
C ASP A 228 -18.38 8.31 9.97
N VAL A 229 -17.57 9.19 10.58
CA VAL A 229 -17.45 9.31 12.04
C VAL A 229 -18.23 10.52 12.52
N TYR A 230 -18.99 10.33 13.59
CA TYR A 230 -19.83 11.33 14.24
C TYR A 230 -19.42 11.55 15.71
N GLU A 231 -19.84 12.66 16.33
CA GLU A 231 -19.49 13.03 17.71
C GLU A 231 -19.95 12.03 18.79
N ASP A 232 -21.03 11.30 18.53
CA ASP A 232 -21.52 10.25 19.43
C ASP A 232 -20.70 8.95 19.30
N PHE A 233 -19.99 8.75 18.19
CA PHE A 233 -19.03 7.66 18.01
C PHE A 233 -17.65 8.00 18.59
N TYR A 234 -17.05 9.12 18.18
CA TYR A 234 -15.74 9.55 18.65
C TYR A 234 -15.83 10.72 19.64
N PRO A 235 -15.16 10.64 20.81
CA PRO A 235 -14.39 9.52 21.35
C PRO A 235 -15.23 8.58 22.23
N ASN A 236 -16.56 8.65 22.14
CA ASN A 236 -17.46 8.21 23.21
C ASN A 236 -17.93 6.76 23.13
N TYR A 237 -17.74 6.06 22.01
CA TYR A 237 -18.13 4.66 21.88
C TYR A 237 -17.33 3.77 22.86
N THR A 238 -18.07 2.99 23.66
CA THR A 238 -17.50 2.09 24.68
C THR A 238 -18.02 0.65 24.57
N GLY A 239 -18.92 0.37 23.62
CA GLY A 239 -19.45 -0.97 23.36
C GLY A 239 -20.93 -0.98 22.99
N GLY A 240 -21.39 -2.16 22.57
CA GLY A 240 -22.72 -2.36 22.00
C GLY A 240 -22.75 -2.19 20.48
N VAL A 241 -23.91 -2.41 19.87
CA VAL A 241 -24.07 -2.17 18.43
C VAL A 241 -24.40 -0.70 18.23
N TYR A 242 -23.47 0.01 17.62
CA TYR A 242 -23.59 1.42 17.34
C TYR A 242 -24.65 1.70 16.27
N ARG A 243 -25.45 2.72 16.55
CA ARG A 243 -26.32 3.43 15.61
C ARG A 243 -26.13 4.90 15.88
N HIS A 244 -26.03 5.69 14.83
CA HIS A 244 -25.90 7.13 15.02
C HIS A 244 -27.20 7.70 15.59
N THR A 245 -27.10 8.49 16.66
CA THR A 245 -28.27 9.03 17.38
C THR A 245 -28.24 10.55 17.52
N TYR A 246 -27.04 11.15 17.59
CA TYR A 246 -26.87 12.60 17.70
C TYR A 246 -25.46 13.02 17.32
N GLY A 247 -25.27 14.33 17.17
CA GLY A 247 -23.95 14.92 16.94
C GLY A 247 -23.64 15.10 15.46
N ASP A 248 -22.74 16.04 15.17
CA ASP A 248 -22.40 16.37 13.80
C ASP A 248 -21.40 15.37 13.19
N PHE A 249 -21.37 15.31 11.86
CA PHE A 249 -20.31 14.61 11.13
C PHE A 249 -18.97 15.26 11.46
N ILE A 250 -17.95 14.43 11.74
CA ILE A 250 -16.60 14.91 12.02
C ILE A 250 -15.65 14.68 10.83
N TRP A 251 -15.46 13.42 10.41
CA TRP A 251 -14.58 13.07 9.28
C TRP A 251 -14.90 11.67 8.74
N GLY A 252 -14.33 11.32 7.57
CA GLY A 252 -14.37 9.97 7.02
C GLY A 252 -13.17 9.14 7.49
N HIS A 253 -13.39 7.89 7.88
CA HIS A 253 -12.41 7.03 8.56
C HIS A 253 -12.31 5.66 7.91
N CYS A 254 -11.10 5.14 7.74
CA CYS A 254 -10.88 3.80 7.19
C CYS A 254 -10.76 2.76 8.31
N VAL A 255 -11.46 1.64 8.15
CA VAL A 255 -11.57 0.53 9.11
C VAL A 255 -11.62 -0.80 8.36
N THR A 256 -11.62 -1.91 9.08
CA THR A 256 -11.74 -3.25 8.48
C THR A 256 -12.98 -3.96 9.00
N ILE A 257 -13.83 -4.47 8.11
CA ILE A 257 -14.91 -5.40 8.49
C ILE A 257 -14.31 -6.79 8.65
N VAL A 258 -14.47 -7.40 9.82
CA VAL A 258 -13.93 -8.74 10.14
C VAL A 258 -15.01 -9.78 10.43
N GLY A 259 -16.26 -9.36 10.56
CA GLY A 259 -17.34 -10.25 10.96
C GLY A 259 -18.71 -9.61 10.85
N TYR A 260 -19.74 -10.41 11.12
CA TYR A 260 -21.12 -9.97 11.18
C TYR A 260 -22.00 -10.92 12.03
N ASP A 261 -23.17 -10.44 12.42
CA ASP A 261 -24.20 -11.23 13.09
C ASP A 261 -25.60 -10.84 12.60
N ASN A 262 -26.30 -11.77 11.94
CA ASN A 262 -27.67 -11.58 11.44
C ASN A 262 -28.75 -11.92 12.47
N THR A 263 -28.39 -12.28 13.70
CA THR A 263 -29.35 -12.76 14.73
C THR A 263 -29.59 -11.75 15.85
N TRP A 264 -28.98 -10.56 15.75
CA TRP A 264 -29.03 -9.56 16.79
C TRP A 264 -30.41 -8.89 16.92
N GLY A 265 -31.08 -8.62 15.80
CA GLY A 265 -32.48 -8.25 15.69
C GLY A 265 -33.23 -9.17 14.70
N GLY A 266 -34.41 -8.79 14.24
CA GLY A 266 -35.18 -9.56 13.24
C GLY A 266 -34.44 -9.76 11.90
N GLU A 267 -35.11 -10.35 10.90
CA GLU A 267 -34.58 -10.37 9.52
C GLU A 267 -34.25 -8.91 9.10
N ASP A 268 -33.01 -8.68 8.66
CA ASP A 268 -32.42 -7.37 8.28
C ASP A 268 -31.95 -6.42 9.41
N GLU A 269 -31.92 -6.84 10.66
CA GLU A 269 -31.39 -6.05 11.80
C GLU A 269 -30.04 -6.57 12.33
N GLY A 270 -29.11 -6.94 11.44
CA GLY A 270 -27.78 -7.39 11.83
C GLY A 270 -26.77 -6.27 12.08
N TYR A 271 -25.52 -6.66 12.36
CA TYR A 271 -24.41 -5.73 12.54
C TYR A 271 -23.11 -6.26 11.92
N TRP A 272 -22.22 -5.33 11.59
CA TRP A 272 -20.83 -5.59 11.27
C TRP A 272 -19.96 -5.59 12.53
N ILE A 273 -18.93 -6.42 12.54
CA ILE A 273 -17.84 -6.42 13.52
C ILE A 273 -16.64 -5.80 12.81
N CYS A 274 -16.06 -4.76 13.40
CA CYS A 274 -15.03 -3.97 12.73
C CYS A 274 -13.78 -3.80 13.61
N LYS A 275 -12.61 -3.88 12.97
CA LYS A 275 -11.31 -3.52 13.55
C LYS A 275 -11.11 -2.02 13.42
N ASN A 276 -10.76 -1.36 14.53
CA ASN A 276 -10.34 0.03 14.54
C ASN A 276 -8.84 0.15 14.82
N SER A 277 -8.31 1.37 14.73
CA SER A 277 -6.89 1.71 14.85
C SER A 277 -6.65 2.76 15.95
N TRP A 278 -7.49 2.80 16.99
CA TRP A 278 -7.43 3.80 18.06
C TRP A 278 -6.90 3.23 19.40
N GLY A 279 -6.22 2.08 19.33
CA GLY A 279 -5.72 1.37 20.49
C GLY A 279 -6.78 0.56 21.23
N THR A 280 -6.32 -0.34 22.09
CA THR A 280 -7.17 -1.28 22.84
C THR A 280 -7.99 -0.61 23.95
N GLU A 281 -7.65 0.62 24.34
CA GLU A 281 -8.38 1.36 25.39
C GLU A 281 -9.69 1.99 24.86
N TRP A 282 -9.93 1.92 23.54
CA TRP A 282 -11.12 2.47 22.91
C TRP A 282 -12.11 1.35 22.53
N GLY A 283 -13.42 1.61 22.66
CA GLY A 283 -14.46 0.66 22.23
C GLY A 283 -14.43 -0.68 22.98
N GLU A 284 -14.60 -1.76 22.24
CA GLU A 284 -14.60 -3.14 22.73
C GLU A 284 -13.20 -3.75 22.57
N ASP A 285 -12.24 -3.29 23.38
CA ASP A 285 -10.81 -3.66 23.26
C ASP A 285 -10.19 -3.30 21.90
N GLY A 286 -10.58 -2.14 21.34
CA GLY A 286 -10.19 -1.65 20.01
C GLY A 286 -11.12 -2.05 18.88
N TRP A 287 -12.07 -2.95 19.15
CA TRP A 287 -13.11 -3.36 18.21
C TRP A 287 -14.37 -2.51 18.37
N PHE A 288 -15.24 -2.56 17.38
CA PHE A 288 -16.59 -2.04 17.51
C PHE A 288 -17.59 -2.85 16.69
N ARG A 289 -18.86 -2.69 17.04
CA ARG A 289 -19.99 -3.23 16.28
C ARG A 289 -20.88 -2.10 15.81
N ILE A 290 -21.34 -2.18 14.57
CA ILE A 290 -22.16 -1.15 13.93
C ILE A 290 -23.30 -1.80 13.17
N ALA A 291 -24.52 -1.30 13.34
CA ALA A 291 -25.68 -1.87 12.65
C ALA A 291 -25.55 -1.72 11.13
N TYR A 292 -26.18 -2.62 10.37
CA TYR A 292 -26.22 -2.49 8.91
C TYR A 292 -26.88 -1.16 8.48
N GLY A 293 -26.37 -0.57 7.40
CA GLY A 293 -26.86 0.67 6.81
C GLY A 293 -26.43 1.94 7.54
N GLU A 294 -25.64 1.83 8.61
CA GLU A 294 -25.16 2.97 9.39
C GLU A 294 -23.87 3.54 8.81
N CYS A 295 -23.72 4.87 8.92
CA CYS A 295 -22.46 5.59 8.69
C CYS A 295 -21.79 5.30 7.33
N ASN A 296 -22.58 4.96 6.31
CA ASN A 296 -22.11 4.67 4.96
C ASN A 296 -21.05 3.55 4.87
N ILE A 297 -20.94 2.68 5.89
CA ILE A 297 -19.85 1.71 5.99
C ILE A 297 -19.82 0.68 4.86
N GLU A 298 -20.96 0.41 4.23
CA GLU A 298 -21.05 -0.55 3.13
C GLU A 298 -20.58 0.04 1.78
N LYS A 299 -20.49 1.38 1.64
CA LYS A 299 -20.36 2.03 0.32
C LYS A 299 -19.03 1.78 -0.39
N ASN A 300 -17.94 1.66 0.37
CA ASN A 300 -16.57 1.58 -0.15
C ASN A 300 -15.85 0.37 0.44
N THR A 301 -16.43 -0.82 0.26
CA THR A 301 -15.88 -2.07 0.78
C THR A 301 -15.10 -2.81 -0.29
N TYR A 302 -13.88 -3.27 0.03
CA TYR A 302 -12.98 -3.93 -0.90
C TYR A 302 -12.39 -5.21 -0.32
N TYR A 303 -12.22 -6.22 -1.18
CA TYR A 303 -11.42 -7.40 -0.90
C TYR A 303 -10.14 -7.44 -1.76
N PHE A 304 -9.17 -8.25 -1.34
CA PHE A 304 -7.92 -8.46 -2.06
C PHE A 304 -7.85 -9.86 -2.67
N THR A 305 -7.14 -9.97 -3.80
CA THR A 305 -6.66 -11.22 -4.37
C THR A 305 -5.14 -11.24 -4.30
N GLY A 306 -4.53 -12.41 -4.11
CA GLY A 306 -3.10 -12.54 -3.89
C GLY A 306 -2.74 -13.87 -3.23
N PRO A 307 -1.53 -13.97 -2.65
CA PRO A 307 -0.49 -12.93 -2.57
C PRO A 307 0.19 -12.69 -3.94
N ASN A 308 0.80 -11.52 -4.09
CA ASN A 308 1.76 -11.24 -5.17
C ASN A 308 3.17 -11.03 -4.59
N TYR A 309 4.17 -11.74 -5.09
CA TYR A 309 5.58 -11.60 -4.69
C TYR A 309 6.39 -10.95 -5.81
N PRO A 310 7.39 -10.10 -5.49
CA PRO A 310 8.22 -9.51 -6.53
C PRO A 310 8.96 -10.59 -7.32
N PRO A 311 9.09 -10.44 -8.66
CA PRO A 311 9.88 -11.37 -9.44
C PRO A 311 11.33 -11.44 -8.95
N GLU A 312 11.95 -12.60 -9.11
CA GLU A 312 13.34 -12.80 -8.76
C GLU A 312 14.26 -11.92 -9.60
N ARG A 313 15.39 -11.50 -8.99
CA ARG A 313 16.44 -10.76 -9.70
C ARG A 313 16.89 -11.58 -10.92
N PRO A 314 16.81 -11.03 -12.15
CA PRO A 314 17.23 -11.76 -13.34
C PRO A 314 18.69 -12.17 -13.28
N GLU A 315 19.02 -13.23 -14.00
CA GLU A 315 20.42 -13.56 -14.25
C GLU A 315 21.12 -12.43 -15.00
N LYS A 316 22.44 -12.39 -14.89
CA LYS A 316 23.27 -11.50 -15.71
C LYS A 316 22.95 -11.73 -17.19
N PRO A 317 22.61 -10.69 -17.98
CA PRO A 317 22.26 -10.87 -19.37
C PRO A 317 23.43 -11.48 -20.17
N SER A 318 23.08 -12.30 -21.15
CA SER A 318 24.03 -12.95 -22.06
C SER A 318 24.07 -12.22 -23.41
N GLY A 319 25.25 -12.13 -24.03
CA GLY A 319 25.41 -11.48 -25.32
C GLY A 319 26.85 -11.05 -25.61
N THR A 320 27.02 -10.20 -26.61
CA THR A 320 28.35 -9.73 -27.04
C THR A 320 28.96 -8.77 -26.00
N THR A 321 30.21 -9.01 -25.58
CA THR A 321 30.95 -8.14 -24.65
C THR A 321 31.87 -7.13 -25.35
N ARG A 322 32.09 -7.27 -26.65
CA ARG A 322 32.88 -6.34 -27.46
C ARG A 322 32.40 -6.32 -28.91
N GLY A 323 32.12 -5.14 -29.45
CA GLY A 323 31.57 -5.00 -30.80
C GLY A 323 32.15 -3.82 -31.58
N LYS A 324 31.47 -3.42 -32.65
CA LYS A 324 31.72 -2.21 -33.44
C LYS A 324 30.50 -1.28 -33.30
N VAL A 325 30.77 0.01 -33.36
CA VAL A 325 29.72 1.03 -33.36
C VAL A 325 28.85 0.87 -34.61
N GLY A 326 27.53 0.99 -34.46
CA GLY A 326 26.57 0.90 -35.57
C GLY A 326 26.13 -0.52 -35.93
N GLU A 327 26.75 -1.55 -35.36
CA GLU A 327 26.35 -2.95 -35.55
C GLU A 327 25.22 -3.36 -34.59
N LYS A 328 24.41 -4.32 -35.02
CA LYS A 328 23.32 -4.88 -34.22
C LYS A 328 23.79 -6.15 -33.50
N TYR A 329 23.56 -6.18 -32.19
CA TYR A 329 23.91 -7.29 -31.32
C TYR A 329 22.67 -7.81 -30.59
N THR A 330 22.59 -9.12 -30.42
CA THR A 330 21.52 -9.79 -29.67
C THR A 330 21.98 -10.04 -28.23
N PHE A 331 21.09 -9.75 -27.29
CA PHE A 331 21.25 -10.04 -25.87
C PHE A 331 20.05 -10.83 -25.38
N SER A 332 20.27 -11.74 -24.43
CA SER A 332 19.21 -12.52 -23.81
C SER A 332 19.24 -12.44 -22.28
N ALA A 333 18.09 -12.66 -21.67
CA ALA A 333 17.94 -12.73 -20.22
C ALA A 333 16.85 -13.74 -19.86
N THR A 334 16.89 -14.24 -18.63
CA THR A 334 15.90 -15.12 -18.03
C THR A 334 15.72 -14.73 -16.57
N ALA A 335 14.49 -14.79 -16.10
CA ALA A 335 14.08 -14.53 -14.73
C ALA A 335 12.85 -15.36 -14.41
N PHE A 336 12.61 -15.53 -13.11
CA PHE A 336 11.49 -16.27 -12.58
C PHE A 336 10.66 -15.36 -11.70
N ASP A 337 9.42 -15.77 -11.51
CA ASP A 337 8.41 -15.12 -10.71
C ASP A 337 7.86 -16.17 -9.72
N PRO A 338 7.87 -15.92 -8.40
CA PRO A 338 7.53 -16.92 -7.39
C PRO A 338 6.10 -17.46 -7.49
N ASP A 339 5.17 -16.62 -7.96
CA ASP A 339 3.73 -16.85 -8.12
C ASP A 339 3.43 -17.52 -9.47
N GLY A 340 4.37 -17.40 -10.41
CA GLY A 340 4.24 -17.89 -11.78
C GLY A 340 3.60 -16.89 -12.73
N ASP A 341 3.55 -15.61 -12.34
CA ASP A 341 2.95 -14.54 -13.12
C ASP A 341 3.74 -14.24 -14.38
N LYS A 342 3.07 -13.61 -15.33
CA LYS A 342 3.76 -13.15 -16.54
C LYS A 342 4.68 -11.99 -16.19
N ILE A 343 5.90 -12.09 -16.68
CA ILE A 343 6.92 -11.07 -16.49
C ILE A 343 7.25 -10.36 -17.79
N ARG A 344 7.66 -9.11 -17.68
CA ARG A 344 8.27 -8.37 -18.80
C ARG A 344 9.65 -7.87 -18.42
N TYR A 345 10.54 -7.82 -19.40
CA TYR A 345 11.93 -7.43 -19.21
C TYR A 345 12.17 -5.97 -19.58
N TYR A 346 13.04 -5.33 -18.81
CA TYR A 346 13.58 -4.00 -19.06
C TYR A 346 15.09 -4.11 -19.20
N PHE A 347 15.60 -3.94 -20.41
CA PHE A 347 17.03 -3.90 -20.71
C PHE A 347 17.52 -2.45 -20.65
N ASP A 348 18.34 -2.12 -19.67
CA ASP A 348 19.10 -0.87 -19.62
C ASP A 348 20.44 -1.08 -20.35
N TRP A 349 20.65 -0.33 -21.43
CA TRP A 349 21.81 -0.49 -22.32
C TRP A 349 23.04 0.29 -21.86
N GLY A 350 22.97 0.99 -20.72
CA GLY A 350 24.06 1.77 -20.16
C GLY A 350 24.38 3.06 -20.93
N ASP A 351 23.53 3.47 -21.89
CA ASP A 351 23.66 4.70 -22.67
C ASP A 351 22.48 5.67 -22.47
N GLY A 352 21.62 5.38 -21.48
CA GLY A 352 20.40 6.13 -21.17
C GLY A 352 19.14 5.59 -21.85
N ASN A 353 19.25 4.62 -22.77
CA ASN A 353 18.09 3.97 -23.38
C ASN A 353 17.71 2.69 -22.63
N ILE A 354 16.40 2.44 -22.56
CA ILE A 354 15.81 1.22 -22.03
C ILE A 354 14.94 0.57 -23.10
N THR A 355 15.05 -0.74 -23.29
CA THR A 355 14.11 -1.51 -24.10
C THR A 355 13.20 -2.34 -23.22
N ARG A 356 11.89 -2.25 -23.47
CA ARG A 356 10.85 -2.99 -22.77
C ARG A 356 10.28 -4.08 -23.67
N THR A 357 10.20 -5.31 -23.20
CA THR A 357 9.57 -6.42 -23.93
C THR A 357 8.06 -6.45 -23.69
N GLU A 358 7.34 -7.26 -24.48
CA GLU A 358 6.01 -7.73 -24.08
C GLU A 358 6.10 -8.67 -22.86
N TYR A 359 4.94 -8.96 -22.28
CA TYR A 359 4.81 -9.95 -21.22
C TYR A 359 5.03 -11.37 -21.78
N VAL A 360 5.81 -12.16 -21.07
CA VAL A 360 6.12 -13.57 -21.35
C VAL A 360 5.87 -14.39 -20.09
N ASN A 361 5.80 -15.71 -20.23
CA ASN A 361 5.63 -16.57 -19.06
C ASN A 361 6.90 -16.54 -18.19
N SER A 362 6.73 -16.68 -16.86
CA SER A 362 7.83 -16.88 -15.92
C SER A 362 8.79 -17.98 -16.40
N GLY A 363 10.10 -17.70 -16.33
CA GLY A 363 11.16 -18.60 -16.80
C GLY A 363 11.44 -18.58 -18.31
N GLU A 364 10.71 -17.81 -19.12
CA GLU A 364 10.98 -17.71 -20.57
C GLU A 364 12.21 -16.84 -20.87
N THR A 365 13.13 -17.36 -21.69
CA THR A 365 14.29 -16.61 -22.18
C THR A 365 13.90 -15.66 -23.31
N VAL A 366 14.03 -14.34 -23.07
CA VAL A 366 13.81 -13.33 -24.11
C VAL A 366 15.11 -12.94 -24.78
N SER A 367 15.04 -12.58 -26.07
CA SER A 367 16.18 -12.05 -26.84
C SER A 367 15.85 -10.69 -27.45
N VAL A 368 16.69 -9.70 -27.21
CA VAL A 368 16.52 -8.32 -27.68
C VAL A 368 17.75 -7.88 -28.47
N ASN A 369 17.51 -7.20 -29.60
CA ASN A 369 18.56 -6.65 -30.43
C ASN A 369 18.81 -5.18 -30.10
N TYR A 370 20.08 -4.78 -29.97
CA TYR A 370 20.47 -3.39 -29.71
C TYR A 370 21.69 -2.95 -30.53
N THR A 371 21.80 -1.64 -30.76
CA THR A 371 22.88 -1.00 -31.52
C THR A 371 23.36 0.27 -30.83
N TRP A 372 24.63 0.31 -30.45
CA TRP A 372 25.25 1.52 -29.92
C TRP A 372 25.76 2.42 -31.04
N LYS A 373 25.41 3.71 -30.95
CA LYS A 373 25.80 4.76 -31.92
C LYS A 373 27.13 5.43 -31.61
N LYS A 374 27.70 5.19 -30.43
CA LYS A 374 28.96 5.80 -29.99
C LYS A 374 29.89 4.72 -29.45
N GLY A 375 31.19 5.00 -29.52
CA GLY A 375 32.18 4.18 -28.83
C GLY A 375 32.13 4.45 -27.33
N GLY A 376 32.28 3.42 -26.51
CA GLY A 376 32.15 3.51 -25.07
C GLY A 376 32.22 2.15 -24.38
N LYS A 377 32.15 2.20 -23.05
CA LYS A 377 31.97 1.03 -22.19
C LYS A 377 30.59 1.15 -21.57
N TYR A 378 29.75 0.15 -21.78
CA TYR A 378 28.34 0.13 -21.42
C TYR A 378 28.08 -0.98 -20.41
N MET A 379 27.29 -0.68 -19.38
CA MET A 379 26.86 -1.64 -18.37
C MET A 379 25.43 -2.07 -18.70
N VAL A 380 25.30 -3.18 -19.42
CA VAL A 380 23.99 -3.72 -19.78
C VAL A 380 23.44 -4.50 -18.60
N ARG A 381 22.27 -4.15 -18.12
CA ARG A 381 21.61 -4.82 -16.99
C ARG A 381 20.13 -4.97 -17.27
N VAL A 382 19.50 -5.90 -16.57
CA VAL A 382 18.11 -6.27 -16.80
C VAL A 382 17.38 -6.32 -15.48
N LYS A 383 16.15 -5.78 -15.45
CA LYS A 383 15.18 -6.06 -14.40
C LYS A 383 13.90 -6.57 -15.03
N VAL A 384 13.06 -7.19 -14.24
CA VAL A 384 11.73 -7.64 -14.66
C VAL A 384 10.65 -7.02 -13.80
N ARG A 385 9.43 -7.02 -14.33
CA ARG A 385 8.21 -6.66 -13.63
C ARG A 385 7.14 -7.67 -13.96
N ASP A 386 6.38 -8.10 -12.97
CA ASP A 386 5.20 -8.96 -13.14
C ASP A 386 4.03 -8.19 -13.82
N GLU A 387 2.90 -8.88 -13.98
CA GLU A 387 1.65 -8.30 -14.46
C GLU A 387 0.83 -7.59 -13.37
N HIS A 388 1.24 -7.72 -12.10
CA HIS A 388 0.65 -7.13 -10.91
C HIS A 388 1.45 -5.94 -10.33
N TRP A 389 2.39 -5.41 -11.12
CA TRP A 389 3.23 -4.22 -10.95
C TRP A 389 4.47 -4.31 -10.06
N LEU A 390 4.77 -5.42 -9.38
CA LEU A 390 6.02 -5.52 -8.60
C LEU A 390 7.22 -5.78 -9.50
N GLU A 391 8.36 -5.18 -9.10
CA GLU A 391 9.60 -5.20 -9.86
C GLU A 391 10.71 -5.94 -9.10
N SER A 392 11.53 -6.65 -9.86
CA SER A 392 12.78 -7.21 -9.36
C SER A 392 13.85 -6.12 -9.16
N ASP A 393 14.92 -6.48 -8.43
CA ASP A 393 16.17 -5.74 -8.53
C ASP A 393 16.80 -5.86 -9.92
N TRP A 394 17.72 -4.93 -10.22
CA TRP A 394 18.56 -5.02 -11.42
C TRP A 394 19.56 -6.19 -11.30
N SER A 395 19.73 -6.93 -12.39
CA SER A 395 20.76 -7.96 -12.49
C SER A 395 22.18 -7.41 -12.45
N GLU A 396 23.14 -8.30 -12.20
CA GLU A 396 24.56 -7.97 -12.35
C GLU A 396 24.85 -7.50 -13.78
N PRO A 397 25.61 -6.40 -13.98
CA PRO A 397 25.80 -5.84 -15.30
C PRO A 397 26.73 -6.71 -16.18
N LEU A 398 26.34 -6.88 -17.44
CA LEU A 398 27.21 -7.30 -18.53
C LEU A 398 27.93 -6.08 -19.10
N VAL A 399 29.25 -6.08 -19.00
CA VAL A 399 30.09 -5.01 -19.54
C VAL A 399 30.31 -5.22 -21.03
N VAL A 400 29.85 -4.26 -21.84
CA VAL A 400 29.99 -4.26 -23.30
C VAL A 400 30.90 -3.11 -23.74
N THR A 401 31.90 -3.40 -24.58
CA THR A 401 32.87 -2.40 -25.06
C THR A 401 32.74 -2.17 -26.55
N MET A 402 32.44 -0.94 -26.95
CA MET A 402 32.48 -0.48 -28.33
C MET A 402 33.71 0.42 -28.50
N PRO A 403 34.86 -0.10 -28.97
CA PRO A 403 36.05 0.71 -29.16
C PRO A 403 35.78 1.80 -30.22
N LYS A 404 36.39 2.97 -30.03
CA LYS A 404 36.36 4.02 -31.06
C LYS A 404 37.04 3.47 -32.31
N THR A 405 36.29 3.31 -33.39
CA THR A 405 36.88 3.15 -34.72
C THR A 405 37.52 4.48 -35.08
N TYR A 406 38.84 4.58 -34.90
CA TYR A 406 39.59 5.65 -35.56
C TYR A 406 39.53 5.34 -37.06
N GLU A 407 38.79 6.12 -37.84
CA GLU A 407 39.08 6.20 -39.27
C GLU A 407 40.53 6.68 -39.39
N ASN A 408 41.43 5.79 -39.79
CA ASN A 408 42.77 6.20 -40.11
C ASN A 408 42.69 6.98 -41.43
N THR A 409 42.53 8.30 -41.31
CA THR A 409 42.39 9.22 -42.44
C THR A 409 43.53 9.09 -43.42
N LEU A 410 44.71 8.63 -42.97
CA LEU A 410 45.85 8.32 -43.82
C LEU A 410 45.55 7.12 -44.73
N TRP A 411 44.94 6.04 -44.22
CA TRP A 411 44.61 4.85 -45.02
C TRP A 411 43.48 5.11 -46.02
N THR A 412 42.42 5.82 -45.61
CA THR A 412 41.34 6.21 -46.54
C THR A 412 41.82 7.21 -47.58
N TRP A 413 42.81 8.05 -47.25
CA TRP A 413 43.49 8.91 -48.22
C TRP A 413 44.43 8.14 -49.15
N ILE A 414 45.20 7.17 -48.62
CA ILE A 414 46.05 6.26 -49.41
C ILE A 414 45.20 5.43 -50.37
N GLU A 415 44.09 4.85 -49.94
CA GLU A 415 43.17 4.12 -50.83
C GLU A 415 42.58 5.02 -51.92
N LYS A 416 42.18 6.25 -51.59
CA LYS A 416 41.71 7.23 -52.58
C LYS A 416 42.82 7.65 -53.55
N LEU A 417 44.06 7.78 -53.09
CA LEU A 417 45.22 8.10 -53.91
C LEU A 417 45.57 6.94 -54.85
N LEU A 418 45.64 5.71 -54.33
CA LEU A 418 45.93 4.49 -55.10
C LEU A 418 44.85 4.23 -56.15
N ASN A 419 43.58 4.42 -55.82
CA ASN A 419 42.49 4.31 -56.79
C ASN A 419 42.56 5.37 -57.89
N ARG A 420 43.01 6.60 -57.58
CA ARG A 420 43.23 7.66 -58.58
C ARG A 420 44.47 7.42 -59.46
N LEU A 421 45.53 6.83 -58.92
CA LEU A 421 46.78 6.62 -59.63
C LEU A 421 46.79 5.35 -60.49
N PHE A 422 46.08 4.29 -60.07
CA PHE A 422 46.23 2.96 -60.69
C PHE A 422 44.94 2.37 -61.28
N GLY A 423 43.78 3.03 -61.13
CA GLY A 423 42.60 2.80 -61.96
C GLY A 423 41.99 1.38 -62.00
N ARG A 424 42.36 0.47 -61.09
CA ARG A 424 41.73 -0.86 -60.93
C ARG A 424 41.77 -1.35 -59.48
N ASN A 425 40.69 -2.02 -59.06
CA ASN A 425 40.53 -2.75 -57.79
C ASN A 425 41.77 -3.60 -57.47
N ILE A 426 42.60 -3.14 -56.54
CA ILE A 426 43.57 -4.00 -55.86
C ILE A 426 42.91 -4.43 -54.55
N LEU A 427 42.29 -5.62 -54.57
CA LEU A 427 41.95 -6.36 -53.35
C LEU A 427 43.26 -6.91 -52.77
N LEU A 428 43.82 -6.22 -51.79
CA LEU A 428 44.82 -6.81 -50.89
C LEU A 428 44.07 -7.42 -49.70
N HIS A 429 43.95 -8.74 -49.70
CA HIS A 429 43.63 -9.51 -48.50
C HIS A 429 44.65 -9.15 -47.40
N THR A 430 44.16 -8.72 -46.25
CA THR A 430 44.99 -8.53 -45.05
C THR A 430 44.80 -9.69 -44.08
N TRP A 431 45.94 -10.22 -43.62
CA TRP A 431 46.11 -10.91 -42.35
C TRP A 431 46.11 -9.89 -41.21
#